data_AF-A0A518EVD2-F1
#
_entry.id   AF-A0A518EVD2-F1
#
_cell.length_a   1.000
_cell.length_b   1.000
_cell.length_c   1.000
_cell.angle_alpha   90.00
_cell.angle_beta   90.00
_cell.angle_gamma   90.00
#
_symmetry.space_group_name_H-M   'P 1'
#
loop_
_entity.id
_entity.type
_entity.pdbx_description
1 polymer ?
#
loop_
_entity_poly.entity_id
_entity_poly.type
_entity_poly.pdbx_seq_one_letter_code
_entity_poly.pdbx_strand_id
1 'polypeptide(L)'
;MRILLALLASLSAASCASTSVQTFSSPEEATNAIVAAAEQGNQDEARRIFDSFARSSVQRDKVYASLFSAAEARYDRGNGGGAANILQFVTTQYPAAAAAREALVYSLFVERAGAEAPAEGQAETMAAAIESARSVSSEPSAWIDLAATQVAIDRGDLSGARAEFGNFLDAWDGQPASLLPYVEDIDRYLQSH
;
A
#
# COMPACT_ATOMS: atom_id res chain seq x y z
N MET A 1 -65.52 -2.32 -16.76
CA MET A 1 -66.27 -1.19 -16.14
C MET A 1 -65.76 -1.04 -14.72
N ARG A 2 -65.28 0.17 -14.34
CA ARG A 2 -64.82 0.65 -12.99
C ARG A 2 -63.43 0.14 -12.54
N ILE A 3 -62.34 0.90 -12.67
CA ILE A 3 -61.84 2.12 -11.94
C ILE A 3 -61.42 1.82 -10.49
N LEU A 4 -60.12 1.99 -10.17
CA LEU A 4 -59.52 2.83 -9.10
C LEU A 4 -58.04 2.42 -8.88
N LEU A 5 -57.07 3.27 -9.24
CA LEU A 5 -56.32 4.19 -8.35
C LEU A 5 -55.48 3.50 -7.25
N ALA A 6 -54.15 3.53 -7.44
CA ALA A 6 -53.19 3.92 -6.40
C ALA A 6 -51.81 4.21 -7.04
N LEU A 7 -51.67 5.41 -7.60
CA LEU A 7 -50.37 6.07 -7.72
C LEU A 7 -49.90 6.36 -6.29
N LEU A 8 -48.81 5.73 -5.86
CA LEU A 8 -48.09 6.14 -4.66
C LEU A 8 -46.68 6.58 -5.09
N ALA A 9 -46.57 7.90 -5.14
CA ALA A 9 -45.38 8.70 -5.27
C ALA A 9 -44.17 8.11 -4.54
N SER A 10 -43.17 7.73 -5.31
CA SER A 10 -41.80 7.57 -4.86
C SER A 10 -41.26 8.95 -4.47
N LEU A 11 -41.40 9.31 -3.19
CA LEU A 11 -40.70 10.45 -2.59
C LEU A 11 -39.20 10.17 -2.64
N SER A 12 -38.51 10.80 -3.59
CA SER A 12 -37.07 11.01 -3.55
C SER A 12 -36.75 11.95 -2.39
N ALA A 13 -36.52 11.38 -1.20
CA ALA A 13 -35.84 12.09 -0.14
C ALA A 13 -34.36 12.20 -0.53
N ALA A 14 -34.01 13.30 -1.20
CA ALA A 14 -32.64 13.79 -1.22
C ALA A 14 -32.28 14.15 0.23
N SER A 15 -31.77 13.17 0.97
CA SER A 15 -31.10 13.43 2.24
C SER A 15 -29.86 14.24 1.92
N CYS A 16 -29.97 15.56 2.08
CA CYS A 16 -28.83 16.44 2.30
C CYS A 16 -28.14 15.93 3.56
N ALA A 17 -27.19 15.00 3.41
CA ALA A 17 -26.27 14.64 4.47
C ALA A 17 -25.45 15.90 4.75
N SER A 18 -25.87 16.66 5.76
CA SER A 18 -25.04 17.67 6.40
C SER A 18 -23.77 16.95 6.83
N THR A 19 -22.70 17.14 6.06
CA THR A 19 -21.38 16.60 6.37
C THR A 19 -20.95 17.33 7.64
N SER A 20 -21.15 16.69 8.79
CA SER A 20 -20.59 17.18 10.04
C SER A 20 -19.08 17.26 9.84
N VAL A 21 -18.52 18.46 9.98
CA VAL A 21 -17.06 18.63 9.98
C VAL A 21 -16.57 17.92 11.24
N GLN A 22 -16.09 16.70 11.08
CA GLN A 22 -15.45 15.97 12.17
C GLN A 22 -14.20 16.75 12.58
N THR A 23 -14.23 17.34 13.78
CA THR A 23 -13.10 18.04 14.37
C THR A 23 -12.32 17.06 15.24
N PHE A 24 -11.04 16.86 14.91
CA PHE A 24 -10.14 16.00 15.69
C PHE A 24 -9.42 16.84 16.74
N SER A 25 -9.40 16.38 17.99
CA SER A 25 -8.87 17.13 19.13
C SER A 25 -7.40 16.85 19.37
N SER A 26 -6.86 15.77 18.78
CA SER A 26 -5.47 15.35 18.92
C SER A 26 -4.90 14.70 17.64
N PRO A 27 -3.56 14.66 17.49
CA PRO A 27 -2.92 13.92 16.41
C PRO A 27 -3.24 12.43 16.41
N GLU A 28 -3.44 11.85 17.59
CA GLU A 28 -3.77 10.43 17.74
C GLU A 28 -5.17 10.11 17.20
N GLU A 29 -6.18 10.91 17.55
CA GLU A 29 -7.55 10.75 17.03
C GLU A 29 -7.60 10.88 15.51
N ALA A 30 -6.92 11.91 14.97
CA ALA A 30 -6.82 12.12 13.53
C ALA A 30 -6.12 10.94 12.84
N THR A 31 -4.99 10.47 13.39
CA THR A 31 -4.25 9.33 12.83
C THR A 31 -5.11 8.08 12.83
N ASN A 32 -5.80 7.76 13.94
CA ASN A 32 -6.66 6.59 14.02
C ASN A 32 -7.79 6.61 12.98
N ALA A 33 -8.36 7.79 12.73
CA ALA A 33 -9.39 7.96 11.70
C ALA A 33 -8.83 7.83 10.27
N ILE A 34 -7.63 8.37 10.00
CA ILE A 34 -6.92 8.19 8.72
C ILE A 34 -6.63 6.71 8.48
N VAL A 35 -6.09 6.00 9.49
CA VAL A 35 -5.79 4.57 9.42
C VAL A 35 -7.06 3.77 9.13
N ALA A 36 -8.15 4.04 9.86
CA ALA A 36 -9.41 3.35 9.65
C ALA A 36 -9.99 3.55 8.24
N ALA A 37 -9.84 4.75 7.66
CA ALA A 37 -10.26 5.04 6.29
C ALA A 37 -9.35 4.36 5.26
N ALA A 38 -8.02 4.44 5.44
CA ALA A 38 -7.05 3.81 4.54
C ALA A 38 -7.22 2.28 4.50
N GLU A 39 -7.44 1.64 5.64
CA GLU A 39 -7.66 0.18 5.73
C GLU A 39 -8.91 -0.30 4.99
N GLN A 40 -9.90 0.57 4.84
CA GLN A 40 -11.11 0.31 4.04
C GLN A 40 -10.89 0.63 2.54
N GLY A 41 -9.67 0.98 2.13
CA GLY A 41 -9.37 1.44 0.77
C GLY A 41 -9.89 2.85 0.47
N ASN A 42 -10.44 3.56 1.46
CA ASN A 42 -11.03 4.89 1.27
C ASN A 42 -9.97 6.00 1.39
N GLN A 43 -9.11 6.07 0.37
CA GLN A 43 -7.99 7.01 0.30
C GLN A 43 -8.44 8.48 0.26
N ASP A 44 -9.61 8.76 -0.33
CA ASP A 44 -10.18 10.11 -0.39
C ASP A 44 -10.62 10.61 0.99
N GLU A 45 -11.25 9.76 1.79
CA GLU A 45 -11.63 10.10 3.16
C GLU A 45 -10.41 10.26 4.06
N ALA A 46 -9.43 9.36 3.95
CA ALA A 46 -8.15 9.47 4.64
C ALA A 46 -7.48 10.83 4.33
N ARG A 47 -7.49 11.23 3.06
CA ARG A 47 -6.96 12.53 2.61
C ARG A 47 -7.76 13.69 3.16
N ARG A 48 -9.09 13.64 3.12
CA ARG A 48 -9.95 14.69 3.67
C ARG A 48 -9.67 14.93 5.15
N ILE A 49 -9.54 13.85 5.93
CA ILE A 49 -9.20 13.93 7.36
C ILE A 49 -7.81 14.56 7.53
N PHE A 50 -6.82 14.07 6.79
CA PHE A 50 -5.45 14.56 6.84
C PHE A 50 -5.36 16.06 6.52
N ASP A 51 -5.94 16.51 5.41
CA ASP A 51 -5.95 17.92 5.01
C ASP A 51 -6.72 18.80 6.01
N SER A 52 -7.74 18.26 6.68
CA SER A 52 -8.48 18.98 7.71
C SER A 52 -7.64 19.26 8.97
N PHE A 53 -6.77 18.32 9.37
CA PHE A 53 -6.05 18.33 10.63
C PHE A 53 -4.57 18.75 10.50
N ALA A 54 -3.83 18.19 9.55
CA ALA A 54 -2.39 18.35 9.38
C ALA A 54 -2.04 19.58 8.52
N ARG A 55 -2.50 20.76 8.96
CA ARG A 55 -2.35 22.03 8.23
C ARG A 55 -0.98 22.70 8.42
N SER A 56 -0.24 22.30 9.44
CA SER A 56 1.12 22.79 9.72
C SER A 56 2.16 21.68 9.53
N SER A 57 3.41 22.06 9.25
CA SER A 57 4.54 21.12 9.14
C SER A 57 4.68 20.27 10.41
N VAL A 58 4.61 20.89 11.59
CA VAL A 58 4.72 20.19 12.89
C VAL A 58 3.63 19.13 13.05
N GLN A 59 2.39 19.39 12.61
CA GLN A 59 1.32 18.39 12.68
C GLN A 59 1.51 17.29 11.64
N ARG A 60 1.98 17.64 10.43
CA ARG A 60 2.31 16.66 9.39
C ARG A 60 3.40 15.71 9.88
N ASP A 61 4.48 16.21 10.46
CA ASP A 61 5.57 15.34 10.97
C ASP A 61 5.08 14.37 12.05
N LYS A 62 4.21 14.84 12.96
CA LYS A 62 3.60 13.98 13.99
C LYS A 62 2.71 12.89 13.36
N VAL A 63 1.86 13.28 12.41
CA VAL A 63 0.96 12.33 11.73
C VAL A 63 1.77 11.34 10.88
N TYR A 64 2.82 11.77 10.20
CA TYR A 64 3.73 10.90 9.46
C TYR A 64 4.30 9.79 10.36
N ALA A 65 4.91 10.16 11.49
CA ALA A 65 5.49 9.20 12.41
C ALA A 65 4.44 8.20 12.93
N SER A 66 3.26 8.68 13.31
CA SER A 66 2.19 7.81 13.80
C SER A 66 1.60 6.91 12.72
N LEU A 67 1.46 7.37 11.47
CA LEU A 67 1.00 6.54 10.36
C LEU A 67 2.02 5.46 9.99
N PHE A 68 3.30 5.80 9.98
CA PHE A 68 4.36 4.83 9.70
C PHE A 68 4.41 3.74 10.78
N SER A 69 4.35 4.10 12.06
CA SER A 69 4.24 3.12 13.15
C SER A 69 2.96 2.30 13.11
N ALA A 70 1.84 2.87 12.65
CA ALA A 70 0.60 2.11 12.47
C ALA A 70 0.73 1.05 11.37
N ALA A 71 1.41 1.37 10.26
CA ALA A 71 1.69 0.41 9.20
C ALA A 71 2.61 -0.73 9.70
N GLU A 72 3.67 -0.40 10.41
CA GLU A 72 4.57 -1.38 11.06
C GLU A 72 3.79 -2.33 11.99
N ALA A 73 2.93 -1.78 12.85
CA ALA A 73 2.11 -2.59 13.74
C ALA A 73 1.10 -3.51 13.02
N ARG A 74 0.68 -3.17 11.78
CA ARG A 74 -0.14 -4.06 10.94
C ARG A 74 0.69 -5.15 10.32
N TYR A 75 1.88 -4.82 9.85
CA TYR A 75 2.84 -5.79 9.35
C TYR A 75 3.19 -6.84 10.40
N ASP A 76 3.55 -6.43 11.62
CA ASP A 76 3.92 -7.32 12.73
C ASP A 76 2.81 -8.28 13.15
N ARG A 77 1.54 -7.93 12.87
CA ARG A 77 0.37 -8.77 13.14
C ARG A 77 0.00 -9.67 11.95
N GLY A 78 0.81 -9.69 10.89
CA GLY A 78 0.56 -10.45 9.66
C GLY A 78 -0.50 -9.83 8.75
N ASN A 79 -0.88 -8.56 8.97
CA ASN A 79 -1.84 -7.84 8.13
C ASN A 79 -1.09 -6.97 7.10
N GLY A 80 -0.42 -7.64 6.15
CA GLY A 80 0.35 -7.00 5.08
C GLY A 80 -0.50 -6.07 4.20
N GLY A 81 -1.71 -6.49 3.81
CA GLY A 81 -2.60 -5.65 3.00
C GLY A 81 -3.06 -4.37 3.73
N GLY A 82 -3.34 -4.47 5.03
CA GLY A 82 -3.63 -3.30 5.87
C GLY A 82 -2.44 -2.34 5.97
N ALA A 83 -1.23 -2.86 6.14
CA ALA A 83 0.00 -2.05 6.12
C ALA A 83 0.22 -1.37 4.77
N ALA A 84 0.04 -2.10 3.65
CA ALA A 84 0.19 -1.57 2.30
C ALA A 84 -0.79 -0.41 2.03
N ASN A 85 -2.05 -0.54 2.44
CA ASN A 85 -3.04 0.53 2.28
C ASN A 85 -2.68 1.82 3.03
N ILE A 86 -2.15 1.70 4.25
CA ILE A 86 -1.66 2.84 5.04
C ILE A 86 -0.42 3.45 4.36
N LEU A 87 0.53 2.63 3.93
CA LEU A 87 1.75 3.09 3.28
C LEU A 87 1.49 3.75 1.92
N GLN A 88 0.48 3.29 1.18
CA GLN A 88 0.05 3.95 -0.05
C GLN A 88 -0.50 5.36 0.22
N PHE A 89 -1.25 5.52 1.31
CA PHE A 89 -1.67 6.84 1.77
C PHE A 89 -0.44 7.71 2.12
N VAL A 90 0.48 7.18 2.95
CA VAL A 90 1.69 7.89 3.40
C VAL A 90 2.54 8.34 2.21
N THR A 91 2.85 7.46 1.28
CA THR A 91 3.71 7.78 0.12
C THR A 91 3.08 8.81 -0.83
N THR A 92 1.75 8.94 -0.83
CA THR A 92 1.03 9.99 -1.54
C THR A 92 1.15 11.34 -0.85
N GLN A 93 1.01 11.39 0.48
CA GLN A 93 1.09 12.64 1.26
C GLN A 93 2.53 13.11 1.50
N TYR A 94 3.48 12.18 1.50
CA TYR A 94 4.90 12.41 1.79
C TYR A 94 5.76 11.87 0.64
N PRO A 95 5.74 12.53 -0.54
CA PRO A 95 6.34 11.96 -1.75
C PRO A 95 7.87 11.78 -1.69
N ALA A 96 8.56 12.51 -0.80
CA ALA A 96 10.00 12.40 -0.59
C ALA A 96 10.40 11.38 0.50
N ALA A 97 9.44 10.71 1.15
CA ALA A 97 9.73 9.74 2.20
C ALA A 97 10.19 8.40 1.62
N ALA A 98 11.49 8.28 1.31
CA ALA A 98 12.09 7.07 0.74
C ALA A 98 11.78 5.81 1.56
N ALA A 99 11.96 5.86 2.89
CA ALA A 99 11.67 4.75 3.78
C ALA A 99 10.21 4.26 3.70
N ALA A 100 9.24 5.16 3.52
CA ALA A 100 7.83 4.78 3.35
C ALA A 100 7.55 4.09 2.01
N ARG A 101 8.27 4.47 0.96
CA ARG A 101 8.15 3.83 -0.36
C ARG A 101 8.78 2.45 -0.37
N GLU A 102 9.94 2.31 0.26
CA GLU A 102 10.56 1.01 0.47
C GLU A 102 9.65 0.11 1.31
N ALA A 103 9.12 0.60 2.44
CA ALA A 103 8.18 -0.16 3.25
C ALA A 103 6.92 -0.56 2.46
N LEU A 104 6.40 0.30 1.57
CA LEU A 104 5.26 -0.04 0.71
C LEU A 104 5.58 -1.22 -0.20
N VAL A 105 6.74 -1.18 -0.88
CA VAL A 105 7.18 -2.27 -1.76
C VAL A 105 7.32 -3.57 -0.96
N TYR A 106 7.85 -3.50 0.26
CA TYR A 106 8.06 -4.67 1.11
C TYR A 106 6.73 -5.29 1.54
N SER A 107 5.79 -4.45 1.98
CA SER A 107 4.46 -4.88 2.40
C SER A 107 3.70 -5.57 1.26
N LEU A 108 3.76 -5.01 0.05
CA LEU A 108 3.13 -5.60 -1.14
C LEU A 108 3.81 -6.92 -1.55
N PHE A 109 5.14 -6.97 -1.46
CA PHE A 109 5.91 -8.18 -1.77
C PHE A 109 5.57 -9.33 -0.81
N VAL A 110 5.53 -9.08 0.49
CA VAL A 110 5.20 -10.11 1.49
C VAL A 110 3.76 -10.58 1.34
N GLU A 111 2.81 -9.67 1.08
CA GLU A 111 1.43 -10.02 0.78
C GLU A 111 1.35 -10.92 -0.46
N ARG A 112 2.06 -10.56 -1.54
CA ARG A 112 2.11 -11.37 -2.76
C ARG A 112 2.75 -12.74 -2.53
N ALA A 113 3.86 -12.81 -1.82
CA ALA A 113 4.58 -14.05 -1.55
C ALA A 113 3.77 -15.01 -0.65
N GLY A 114 2.84 -14.49 0.15
CA GLY A 114 1.88 -15.30 0.90
C GLY A 114 0.69 -15.83 0.09
N ALA A 115 0.55 -15.44 -1.18
CA ALA A 115 -0.58 -15.81 -2.03
C ALA A 115 -0.19 -16.88 -3.07
N GLU A 116 -1.10 -17.82 -3.34
CA GLU A 116 -0.91 -18.87 -4.37
C GLU A 116 -0.81 -18.28 -5.79
N ALA A 117 -1.52 -17.18 -6.05
CA ALA A 117 -1.56 -16.47 -7.33
C ALA A 117 -1.67 -14.95 -7.08
N PRO A 118 -1.19 -14.10 -8.01
CA PRO A 118 -1.33 -12.66 -7.86
C PRO A 118 -2.81 -12.27 -7.94
N ALA A 119 -3.23 -11.36 -7.07
CA ALA A 119 -4.52 -10.71 -7.23
C ALA A 119 -4.53 -9.84 -8.51
N GLU A 120 -5.72 -9.61 -9.08
CA GLU A 120 -5.87 -8.76 -10.26
C GLU A 120 -5.25 -7.37 -10.01
N GLY A 121 -4.34 -6.95 -10.89
CA GLY A 121 -3.65 -5.66 -10.79
C GLY A 121 -2.57 -5.56 -9.71
N GLN A 122 -2.27 -6.64 -8.98
CA GLN A 122 -1.26 -6.63 -7.91
C GLN A 122 0.16 -6.42 -8.47
N ALA A 123 0.49 -7.09 -9.59
CA ALA A 123 1.78 -6.93 -10.25
C ALA A 123 2.01 -5.48 -10.74
N GLU A 124 0.96 -4.82 -11.25
CA GLU A 124 0.95 -3.43 -11.69
C GLU A 124 1.14 -2.48 -10.52
N THR A 125 0.44 -2.74 -9.41
CA THR A 125 0.55 -1.97 -8.17
C THR A 125 1.96 -2.06 -7.59
N MET A 126 2.52 -3.28 -7.53
CA MET A 126 3.89 -3.50 -7.09
C MET A 126 4.91 -2.83 -8.01
N ALA A 127 4.76 -2.96 -9.32
CA ALA A 127 5.64 -2.31 -10.29
C ALA A 127 5.66 -0.78 -10.12
N ALA A 128 4.48 -0.17 -9.95
CA ALA A 128 4.37 1.26 -9.72
C ALA A 128 5.03 1.68 -8.39
N ALA A 129 4.88 0.88 -7.33
CA ALA A 129 5.54 1.13 -6.06
C ALA A 129 7.07 1.02 -6.16
N ILE A 130 7.58 0.02 -6.88
CA ILE A 130 9.02 -0.19 -7.14
C ILE A 130 9.61 1.00 -7.88
N GLU A 131 9.00 1.40 -9.00
CA GLU A 131 9.45 2.56 -9.77
C GLU A 131 9.43 3.83 -8.91
N SER A 132 8.37 3.98 -8.10
CA SER A 132 8.27 5.13 -7.22
C SER A 132 9.36 5.14 -6.13
N ALA A 133 9.73 3.99 -5.57
CA ALA A 133 10.85 3.89 -4.62
C ALA A 133 12.19 4.20 -5.30
N ARG A 134 12.45 3.61 -6.48
CA ARG A 134 13.65 3.88 -7.28
C ARG A 134 13.79 5.35 -7.68
N SER A 135 12.67 6.06 -7.89
CA SER A 135 12.69 7.47 -8.30
C SER A 135 13.15 8.46 -7.21
N VAL A 136 13.13 8.07 -5.93
CA VAL A 136 13.46 8.95 -4.80
C VAL A 136 14.73 8.56 -4.05
N SER A 137 15.26 7.36 -4.28
CA SER A 137 16.50 6.89 -3.69
C SER A 137 17.55 6.71 -4.78
N SER A 138 18.73 7.29 -4.61
CA SER A 138 19.86 7.06 -5.52
C SER A 138 20.45 5.66 -5.39
N GLU A 139 20.24 5.03 -4.22
CA GLU A 139 20.70 3.69 -3.88
C GLU A 139 19.56 2.97 -3.16
N PRO A 140 18.51 2.52 -3.89
CA PRO A 140 17.42 1.75 -3.30
C PRO A 140 17.96 0.45 -2.71
N SER A 141 17.35 -0.01 -1.62
CA SER A 141 17.70 -1.29 -1.00
C SER A 141 17.66 -2.44 -2.02
N ALA A 142 18.70 -3.28 -2.04
CA ALA A 142 18.84 -4.40 -2.99
C ALA A 142 17.63 -5.33 -3.04
N TRP A 143 16.94 -5.53 -1.92
CA TRP A 143 15.74 -6.38 -1.86
C TRP A 143 14.58 -5.87 -2.74
N ILE A 144 14.60 -4.60 -3.19
CA ILE A 144 13.65 -4.10 -4.20
C ILE A 144 13.77 -4.89 -5.50
N ASP A 145 14.96 -5.35 -5.88
CA ASP A 145 15.18 -6.14 -7.10
C ASP A 145 14.62 -7.57 -6.94
N LEU A 146 14.58 -8.09 -5.70
CA LEU A 146 13.85 -9.33 -5.39
C LEU A 146 12.34 -9.16 -5.60
N ALA A 147 11.77 -8.03 -5.19
CA ALA A 147 10.37 -7.71 -5.46
C ALA A 147 10.10 -7.49 -6.96
N ALA A 148 11.03 -6.86 -7.69
CA ALA A 148 10.95 -6.69 -9.14
C ALA A 148 10.99 -8.02 -9.88
N THR A 149 11.79 -8.97 -9.39
CA THR A 149 11.82 -10.36 -9.88
C THR A 149 10.44 -11.00 -9.78
N GLN A 150 9.78 -10.89 -8.62
CA GLN A 150 8.43 -11.43 -8.44
C GLN A 150 7.41 -10.80 -9.39
N VAL A 151 7.48 -9.48 -9.61
CA VAL A 151 6.61 -8.79 -10.57
C VAL A 151 6.81 -9.31 -12.00
N ALA A 152 8.06 -9.55 -12.41
CA ALA A 152 8.37 -10.08 -13.73
C ALA A 152 7.86 -11.53 -13.88
N ILE A 153 7.99 -12.37 -12.84
CA ILE A 153 7.40 -13.71 -12.79
C ILE A 153 5.88 -13.64 -12.96
N ASP A 154 5.20 -12.77 -12.20
CA ASP A 154 3.74 -12.63 -12.23
C ASP A 154 3.22 -12.17 -13.60
N ARG A 155 4.06 -11.47 -14.38
CA ARG A 155 3.76 -11.04 -15.75
C ARG A 155 4.15 -12.07 -16.82
N GLY A 156 4.76 -13.18 -16.44
CA GLY A 156 5.28 -14.18 -17.37
C GLY A 156 6.55 -13.75 -18.12
N ASP A 157 7.22 -12.68 -17.70
CA ASP A 157 8.50 -12.25 -18.26
C ASP A 157 9.66 -12.92 -17.53
N LEU A 158 9.91 -14.19 -17.87
CA LEU A 158 10.99 -14.97 -17.27
C LEU A 158 12.39 -14.44 -17.63
N SER A 159 12.52 -13.68 -18.72
CA SER A 159 13.80 -13.06 -19.09
C SER A 159 14.11 -11.87 -18.19
N GLY A 160 13.13 -10.99 -17.98
CA GLY A 160 13.23 -9.88 -17.04
C GLY A 160 13.40 -10.36 -15.60
N ALA A 161 12.69 -11.42 -15.21
CA ALA A 161 12.81 -12.01 -13.87
C ALA A 161 14.24 -12.47 -13.57
N ARG A 162 14.89 -13.18 -14.51
CA ARG A 162 16.29 -13.61 -14.33
C ARG A 162 17.27 -12.44 -14.25
N ALA A 163 17.02 -11.36 -15.01
CA ALA A 163 17.85 -10.17 -14.96
C ALA A 163 17.75 -9.45 -13.61
N GLU A 164 16.53 -9.19 -13.13
CA GLU A 164 16.31 -8.56 -11.82
C GLU A 164 16.84 -9.44 -10.67
N PHE A 165 16.68 -10.77 -10.77
CA PHE A 165 17.21 -11.68 -9.75
C PHE A 165 18.74 -11.70 -9.72
N GLY A 166 19.38 -11.63 -10.89
CA GLY A 166 20.83 -11.47 -10.99
C GLY A 166 21.32 -10.19 -10.31
N ASN A 167 20.67 -9.05 -10.57
CA ASN A 167 20.98 -7.78 -9.91
C ASN A 167 20.86 -7.88 -8.39
N PHE A 168 19.80 -8.52 -7.90
CA PHE A 168 19.62 -8.78 -6.47
C PHE A 168 20.77 -9.62 -5.91
N LEU A 169 21.13 -10.74 -6.52
CA LEU A 169 22.19 -11.63 -6.04
C LEU A 169 23.58 -10.98 -6.07
N ASP A 170 23.84 -10.10 -7.04
CA ASP A 170 25.10 -9.35 -7.12
C ASP A 170 25.24 -8.34 -5.97
N ALA A 171 24.12 -7.80 -5.47
CA ALA A 171 24.09 -6.81 -4.39
C ALA A 171 23.85 -7.41 -3.00
N TRP A 172 23.25 -8.61 -2.92
CA TRP A 172 22.86 -9.24 -1.67
C TRP A 172 23.99 -10.07 -1.06
N ASP A 173 24.46 -9.67 0.11
CA ASP A 173 25.52 -10.35 0.88
C ASP A 173 24.99 -11.48 1.79
N GLY A 174 23.72 -11.85 1.64
CA GLY A 174 23.01 -12.76 2.53
C GLY A 174 22.23 -12.09 3.67
N GLN A 175 22.24 -10.75 3.75
CA GLN A 175 21.46 -10.00 4.75
C GLN A 175 20.37 -9.08 4.14
N PRO A 176 19.19 -8.96 4.78
CA PRO A 176 18.80 -9.67 5.99
C PRO A 176 18.46 -11.15 5.71
N ALA A 177 18.87 -12.05 6.62
CA ALA A 177 18.65 -13.49 6.49
C ALA A 177 17.17 -13.89 6.39
N SER A 178 16.25 -13.01 6.81
CA SER A 178 14.80 -13.19 6.64
C SER A 178 14.37 -13.24 5.18
N LEU A 179 15.20 -12.80 4.23
CA LEU A 179 14.89 -12.90 2.80
C LEU A 179 15.17 -14.28 2.20
N LEU A 180 16.03 -15.09 2.85
CA LEU A 180 16.51 -16.36 2.31
C LEU A 180 15.37 -17.29 1.82
N PRO A 181 14.25 -17.48 2.55
CA PRO A 181 13.16 -18.33 2.06
C PRO A 181 12.59 -17.89 0.71
N TYR A 182 12.51 -16.57 0.46
CA TYR A 182 12.02 -16.04 -0.81
C TYR A 182 13.04 -16.19 -1.93
N VAL A 183 14.33 -16.02 -1.61
CA VAL A 183 15.43 -16.21 -2.57
C VAL A 183 15.47 -17.65 -3.05
N GLU A 184 15.39 -18.62 -2.14
CA GLU A 184 15.38 -20.05 -2.48
C GLU A 184 14.16 -20.45 -3.32
N ASP A 185 13.00 -19.85 -3.05
CA ASP A 185 11.77 -20.16 -3.78
C ASP A 185 11.81 -19.60 -5.21
N ILE A 186 12.23 -18.34 -5.36
CA ILE A 186 12.41 -17.69 -6.66
C ILE A 186 13.48 -18.41 -7.49
N ASP A 187 14.62 -18.76 -6.90
CA ASP A 187 15.68 -19.49 -7.61
C ASP A 187 15.17 -20.84 -8.13
N ARG A 188 14.47 -21.60 -7.28
CA ARG A 188 13.84 -22.87 -7.67
C ARG A 188 12.84 -22.69 -8.82
N TYR A 189 12.03 -21.63 -8.78
CA TYR A 189 11.08 -21.32 -9.83
C TYR A 189 11.79 -21.03 -11.16
N LEU A 190 12.81 -20.16 -11.14
CA LEU A 190 13.55 -19.72 -12.33
C LEU A 190 14.43 -20.80 -12.97
N GLN A 191 14.82 -21.83 -12.20
CA GLN A 191 15.54 -23.00 -12.70
C GLN A 191 14.62 -24.06 -13.33
N SER A 192 13.34 -24.08 -12.97
CA SER A 192 12.36 -25.08 -13.45
C SER A 192 11.52 -24.61 -14.65
N HIS A 193 11.58 -23.32 -14.96
CA HIS A 193 10.98 -22.65 -16.12
C HIS A 193 12.09 -21.95 -16.93
#